data_AF-A0A5J4RIC8-F1
#
_entry.id   AF-A0A5J4RIC8-F1
#
_cell.length_a   1.000
_cell.length_b   1.000
_cell.length_c   1.000
_cell.angle_alpha   90.00
_cell.angle_beta   90.00
_cell.angle_gamma   90.00
#
_symmetry.space_group_name_H-M   'P 1'
#
loop_
_entity.id
_entity.type
_entity.pdbx_description
1 polymer ?
#
loop_
_entity_poly.entity_id
_entity_poly.type
_entity_poly.pdbx_seq_one_letter_code
_entity_poly.pdbx_strand_id
1 'polypeptide(L)' 'MNIKELKHAGSGNFFLLAGPCVIESEDMAMRIAERVVSITDKLKIPFVFKGSYRKANRSRLDSFTGI' A
#
# COMPACT_ATOMS: atom_id res chain seq x y z
N MET A 1 -13.20 -11.83 4.98
CA MET A 1 -12.59 -10.57 5.44
C MET A 1 -13.54 -9.45 5.05
N ASN A 2 -14.11 -8.71 6.00
CA ASN A 2 -15.06 -7.63 5.73
C ASN A 2 -14.41 -6.29 6.07
N ILE A 3 -13.97 -5.55 5.04
CA ILE A 3 -13.42 -4.20 5.20
C ILE A 3 -14.57 -3.23 4.94
N LYS A 4 -15.13 -2.66 6.01
CA LYS A 4 -16.38 -1.90 6.00
C LYS A 4 -16.37 -0.67 5.09
N GLU A 5 -15.20 -0.15 4.73
CA GLU A 5 -15.04 1.10 3.96
C GLU A 5 -14.23 0.93 2.67
N LEU A 6 -14.18 -0.30 2.13
CA LEU A 6 -13.46 -0.55 0.88
C LEU A 6 -14.22 0.05 -0.31
N LYS A 7 -13.70 1.16 -0.86
CA LYS A 7 -14.21 1.74 -2.11
C LYS A 7 -14.17 0.70 -3.24
N HIS A 8 -15.17 0.75 -4.13
CA HIS A 8 -15.28 -0.12 -5.31
C HIS A 8 -15.38 -1.62 -5.04
N ALA A 9 -15.72 -2.04 -3.81
CA ALA A 9 -15.84 -3.46 -3.45
C ALA A 9 -16.86 -4.24 -4.30
N GLY A 10 -17.90 -3.58 -4.82
CA GLY A 10 -18.93 -4.17 -5.69
C GLY A 10 -18.67 -4.03 -7.20
N SER A 11 -17.48 -3.58 -7.62
CA SER A 11 -17.18 -3.31 -9.04
C SER A 11 -17.05 -4.55 -9.92
N GLY A 12 -16.88 -5.74 -9.33
CA GLY A 12 -16.53 -6.97 -10.07
C GLY A 12 -15.06 -7.05 -10.51
N ASN A 13 -14.25 -6.02 -10.22
CA ASN A 13 -12.81 -6.04 -10.46
C ASN A 13 -12.07 -6.85 -9.39
N PHE A 14 -10.81 -7.18 -9.69
CA PHE A 14 -9.89 -7.75 -8.71
C PHE A 14 -9.60 -6.76 -7.57
N PHE A 15 -9.17 -7.30 -6.42
CA PHE A 15 -8.71 -6.50 -5.28
C PHE A 15 -7.20 -6.25 -5.36
N LEU A 16 -6.78 -5.00 -5.14
CA LEU A 16 -5.37 -4.61 -5.16
C LEU A 16 -4.87 -4.28 -3.74
N LEU A 17 -3.85 -5.01 -3.29
CA LEU A 17 -3.04 -4.68 -2.12
C LEU A 17 -1.65 -4.28 -2.60
N ALA A 18 -1.30 -3.00 -2.53
CA ALA A 18 -0.04 -2.51 -3.10
C ALA A 18 0.54 -1.30 -2.36
N GLY A 19 1.85 -1.11 -2.50
CA GLY A 19 2.60 0.01 -1.94
C GLY A 19 4.08 -0.36 -1.77
N PRO A 20 4.88 0.46 -1.08
CA PRO A 20 6.31 0.25 -0.98
C PRO A 20 6.65 -1.01 -0.15
N CYS A 21 7.86 -1.52 -0.36
CA CYS A 21 8.35 -2.66 0.42
C CYS A 21 8.41 -2.29 1.92
N VAL A 22 8.99 -1.14 2.23
CA VAL A 22 9.13 -0.55 3.57
C VAL A 22 8.71 0.92 3.52
N ILE A 23 8.18 1.44 4.61
CA ILE A 23 7.90 2.88 4.76
C ILE A 23 9.19 3.54 5.27
N GLU A 24 9.74 4.47 4.48
CA GLU A 24 11.00 5.19 4.78
C GLU A 24 10.73 6.60 5.31
N SER A 25 9.65 7.22 4.86
CA SER A 25 9.14 8.51 5.37
C SER A 25 7.64 8.62 5.12
N GLU A 26 6.99 9.51 5.89
CA GLU A 26 5.57 9.86 5.69
C GLU A 26 5.33 10.45 4.29
N ASP A 27 6.17 11.40 3.87
CA ASP A 27 6.07 12.02 2.54
C ASP A 27 6.13 11.00 1.40
N MET A 28 7.03 10.03 1.49
CA MET A 28 7.14 8.96 0.49
C MET A 28 5.86 8.11 0.47
N ALA A 29 5.36 7.70 1.64
CA ALA A 29 4.16 6.89 1.75
C ALA A 29 2.94 7.61 1.17
N MET A 30 2.75 8.88 1.53
CA MET A 30 1.62 9.69 1.08
C MET A 30 1.65 9.91 -0.43
N ARG A 31 2.81 10.26 -1.01
CA ARG A 31 2.95 10.42 -2.48
C ARG A 31 2.63 9.15 -3.25
N ILE A 32 3.06 7.99 -2.76
CA ILE A 32 2.74 6.70 -3.40
C ILE A 32 1.24 6.41 -3.26
N ALA A 33 0.68 6.57 -2.05
CA ALA A 33 -0.73 6.32 -1.79
C ALA A 33 -1.64 7.18 -2.66
N GLU A 34 -1.38 8.49 -2.74
CA GLU A 34 -2.13 9.43 -3.59
C GLU A 34 -2.13 9.00 -5.06
N ARG A 35 -0.95 8.64 -5.58
CA ARG A 35 -0.82 8.24 -6.98
C ARG A 35 -1.61 6.97 -7.28
N VAL A 36 -1.48 5.95 -6.42
CA VAL A 36 -2.16 4.67 -6.63
C VAL A 36 -3.67 4.81 -6.43
N VAL A 37 -4.12 5.53 -5.39
CA VAL A 37 -5.55 5.84 -5.17
C VAL A 37 -6.15 6.51 -6.40
N SER A 38 -5.49 7.53 -6.97
CA SER A 38 -6.00 8.23 -8.16
C SER A 38 -6.20 7.29 -9.35
N ILE A 39 -5.29 6.32 -9.54
CA ILE A 39 -5.38 5.32 -10.62
C ILE A 39 -6.51 4.33 -10.33
N THR A 40 -6.55 3.77 -9.13
CA THR A 40 -7.55 2.75 -8.75
C THR A 40 -8.96 3.32 -8.70
N ASP A 41 -9.11 4.60 -8.36
CA ASP A 41 -10.41 5.27 -8.33
C ASP A 41 -10.99 5.44 -9.75
N LYS A 42 -10.14 5.84 -10.72
CA LYS A 42 -10.52 5.94 -12.14
C LYS A 42 -10.93 4.60 -12.73
N LEU A 43 -10.24 3.53 -12.35
CA LEU A 43 -10.48 2.18 -12.85
C LEU A 43 -11.54 1.41 -12.05
N LYS A 44 -12.07 2.01 -10.97
CA LYS A 44 -12.97 1.36 -10.01
C LYS A 44 -12.40 0.05 -9.48
N ILE A 45 -11.12 0.03 -9.14
CA ILE A 45 -10.44 -1.12 -8.55
C ILE A 45 -10.44 -0.95 -7.01
N PRO A 46 -10.99 -1.91 -6.24
CA PRO A 46 -10.88 -1.86 -4.79
C PRO A 46 -9.43 -2.02 -4.36
N PHE A 47 -8.96 -1.08 -3.52
CA PHE A 47 -7.54 -0.90 -3.21
C PHE A 47 -7.30 -0.72 -1.72
N VAL A 48 -6.24 -1.35 -1.21
CA VAL A 48 -5.65 -1.10 0.12
C VAL A 48 -4.17 -0.79 -0.05
N PHE A 49 -3.74 0.33 0.53
CA PHE A 49 -2.33 0.68 0.60
C PHE A 49 -1.59 -0.22 1.59
N LYS A 50 -0.44 -0.77 1.17
CA LYS A 50 0.43 -1.62 2.00
C LYS A 50 1.84 -1.07 2.03
N GLY A 51 2.41 -0.94 3.22
CA GLY A 51 3.83 -0.71 3.45
C GLY A 51 4.26 -1.40 4.74
N SER A 52 5.46 -1.99 4.79
CA SER A 52 5.97 -2.56 6.04
C SER A 52 6.57 -1.46 6.90
N TYR A 53 6.23 -1.40 8.19
CA TYR A 53 6.87 -0.49 9.15
C TYR A 53 8.34 -0.86 9.34
N ARG A 54 8.61 -2.13 9.68
CA ARG A 54 9.95 -2.70 9.78
C ARG A 54 10.13 -3.96 8.95
N LYS A 55 11.32 -4.13 8.38
CA LYS A 55 11.66 -5.33 7.61
C LYS A 55 12.28 -6.40 8.53
N ALA A 56 11.58 -7.52 8.69
CA ALA A 56 11.98 -8.60 9.62
C ALA A 56 13.14 -9.48 9.11
N ASN A 57 13.29 -9.62 7.79
CA ASN A 57 14.29 -10.49 7.17
C ASN A 57 15.50 -9.67 6.71
N ARG A 58 16.62 -9.85 7.43
CA ARG A 58 17.91 -9.19 7.19
C ARG A 58 18.71 -9.97 6.15
N SER A 59 19.21 -9.30 5.12
CA SER A 59 20.30 -9.84 4.28
C SER A 59 21.68 -9.44 4.80
N ARG A 60 21.77 -8.30 5.51
CA ARG A 60 22.97 -7.84 6.23
C ARG A 60 22.57 -7.13 7.55
N LEU A 61 23.43 -7.18 8.56
CA LEU A 61 23.19 -6.64 9.91
C LEU A 61 23.06 -5.11 9.96
N ASP A 62 23.59 -4.44 8.94
CA ASP A 62 23.77 -2.99 8.77
C ASP A 62 22.75 -2.34 7.83
N SER A 63 21.73 -3.08 7.38
CA SER A 63 20.72 -2.54 6.46
C SER A 63 19.64 -1.70 7.18
N PHE A 64 19.22 -0.61 6.54
CA PHE A 64 18.10 0.22 6.99
C PHE A 64 16.84 -0.64 7.22
N THR A 65 16.20 -0.48 8.38
CA THR A 65 15.11 -1.38 8.81
C THR A 65 13.72 -0.79 8.65
N GLY A 66 13.61 0.49 8.30
CA GLY A 66 12.37 1.27 8.37
C GLY A 66 12.48 2.42 9.37
N ILE A 67 11.38 3.14 9.57
CA ILE A 67 11.21 4.16 10.62
C ILE A 67 10.93 3.52 11.99
#